data_AF-A0A3M7Q8J5-F1
#
_entry.id   AF-A0A3M7Q8J5-F1
#
_cell.length_a   1.000
_cell.length_b   1.000
_cell.length_c   1.000
_cell.angle_alpha   90.00
_cell.angle_beta   90.00
_cell.angle_gamma   90.00
#
_symmetry.space_group_name_H-M   'P 1'
#
loop_
_entity.id
_entity.type
_entity.pdbx_description
1 polymer ?
#
loop_
_entity_poly.entity_id
_entity_poly.type
_entity_poly.pdbx_seq_one_letter_code
_entity_poly.pdbx_strand_id
1 'polypeptide(L)'
;MHIIEQFNGGIYDNIIASDEKLIEGNEEEKKEENSKKKSKKKKDKEYNISRGIDFRNVNNVINFDFPLSTKSYIHRVGRTARGKNHGTALSLIDQNEKNILKMVEEDLKESFKYKTKDSNEAVVLFKPFKFKMDEIEGFRYRARDVLGSITSIAIKEARIKEIKNELLNSEKLKSYFEENPREAQILRHDKELNVTKLDEHLRNVPDYIIPASLRGIQLKNLNTNKNKNKNKKRLTNSQKKYKYLTH
;
A
#
# COMPACT_ATOMS: atom_id res chain seq x y z
N MET A 1 12.17 -0.90 6.85
CA MET A 1 11.29 -2.00 7.33
C MET A 1 10.02 -1.54 8.06
N HIS A 2 9.84 -0.26 8.39
CA HIS A 2 8.78 0.18 9.30
C HIS A 2 7.33 0.06 8.77
N ILE A 3 7.08 0.23 7.47
CA ILE A 3 5.71 0.34 6.91
C ILE A 3 4.97 -1.01 6.93
N ILE A 4 5.66 -2.10 6.59
CA ILE A 4 5.06 -3.46 6.58
C ILE A 4 4.74 -3.91 8.01
N GLU A 5 5.63 -3.63 8.96
CA GLU A 5 5.38 -3.90 10.39
C GLU A 5 4.19 -3.09 10.90
N GLN A 6 4.07 -1.82 10.50
CA GLN A 6 2.92 -0.97 10.86
C GLN A 6 1.60 -1.53 10.30
N PHE A 7 1.59 -2.01 9.06
CA PHE A 7 0.42 -2.68 8.49
C PHE A 7 0.09 -3.99 9.21
N ASN A 8 1.08 -4.85 9.42
CA ASN A 8 0.91 -6.10 10.17
C ASN A 8 0.48 -5.85 11.63
N GLY A 9 0.83 -4.68 12.19
CA GLY A 9 0.40 -4.20 13.50
C GLY A 9 -0.97 -3.50 13.51
N GLY A 10 -1.66 -3.40 12.37
CA GLY A 10 -2.99 -2.80 12.24
C GLY A 10 -3.02 -1.28 12.36
N ILE A 11 -1.88 -0.60 12.13
CA ILE A 11 -1.81 0.88 12.10
C ILE A 11 -2.35 1.42 10.77
N TYR A 12 -2.12 0.68 9.68
CA TYR A 12 -2.69 0.97 8.36
C TYR A 12 -3.59 -0.16 7.93
N ASP A 13 -4.74 0.19 7.36
CA ASP A 13 -5.68 -0.77 6.79
C ASP A 13 -5.35 -1.14 5.34
N ASN A 14 -4.63 -0.25 4.63
CA ASN A 14 -4.30 -0.39 3.21
C ASN A 14 -2.80 -0.16 2.97
N ILE A 15 -2.24 -0.90 2.02
CA ILE A 15 -0.90 -0.67 1.46
C ILE A 15 -1.03 -0.53 -0.06
N ILE A 16 -0.32 0.44 -0.61
CA ILE A 16 -0.10 0.57 -2.05
C ILE A 16 1.34 0.16 -2.33
N ALA A 17 1.51 -0.69 -3.33
CA ALA A 17 2.80 -1.25 -3.71
C ALA A 17 2.94 -1.23 -5.24
N SER A 18 4.10 -0.82 -5.72
CA SER A 18 4.43 -0.80 -7.15
C SER A 18 5.48 -1.87 -7.44
N ASP A 19 5.29 -2.64 -8.51
CA ASP A 19 6.30 -3.59 -8.95
C ASP A 19 7.41 -2.84 -9.70
N GLU A 20 8.65 -2.91 -9.18
CA GLU A 20 9.80 -2.11 -9.65
C GLU A 20 10.33 -2.46 -11.06
N LYS A 21 9.59 -3.21 -11.88
CA LYS A 21 10.07 -3.63 -13.21
C LYS A 21 10.08 -2.52 -14.27
N LEU A 22 9.59 -1.31 -13.95
CA LEU A 22 9.55 -0.19 -14.90
C LEU A 22 10.86 0.63 -14.96
N ILE A 23 11.89 0.31 -14.15
CA ILE A 23 13.22 0.95 -14.21
C ILE A 23 14.28 0.00 -14.82
N GLU A 24 13.86 -1.07 -15.48
CA GLU A 24 14.70 -1.79 -16.44
C GLU A 24 14.56 -1.08 -17.80
N GLY A 25 15.21 0.07 -17.93
CA GLY A 25 15.48 0.63 -19.25
C GLY A 25 16.28 -0.41 -20.05
N ASN A 26 15.77 -0.79 -21.21
CA ASN A 26 16.42 -1.55 -22.30
C ASN A 26 17.93 -1.78 -22.10
N GLU A 27 18.30 -2.84 -21.39
CA GLU A 27 19.63 -3.44 -21.47
C GLU A 27 19.48 -4.96 -21.46
N GLU A 28 18.80 -5.48 -22.48
CA GLU A 28 19.07 -6.83 -22.97
C GLU A 28 19.74 -6.73 -24.35
N GLU A 29 20.98 -7.23 -24.36
CA GLU A 29 21.68 -7.81 -25.50
C GLU A 29 22.31 -6.89 -26.57
N LYS A 30 23.55 -6.45 -26.28
CA LYS A 30 24.69 -6.82 -27.14
C LYS A 30 25.91 -7.16 -26.29
N LYS A 31 26.26 -8.45 -26.27
CA LYS A 31 27.61 -8.92 -25.92
C LYS A 31 28.53 -8.51 -27.06
N GLU A 32 29.37 -7.51 -26.83
CA GLU A 32 30.64 -7.39 -27.55
C GLU A 32 31.71 -6.97 -26.57
N GLU A 33 32.80 -7.73 -26.61
CA GLU A 33 34.01 -7.54 -25.83
C GLU A 33 34.58 -6.15 -26.09
N ASN A 34 34.79 -5.35 -25.04
CA ASN A 34 36.08 -4.69 -24.85
C ASN A 34 36.22 -4.01 -23.50
N SER A 35 37.43 -4.16 -22.97
CA SER A 35 37.97 -3.62 -21.73
C SER A 35 37.65 -2.14 -21.46
N LYS A 36 37.13 -1.83 -20.26
CA LYS A 36 37.51 -0.67 -19.42
C LYS A 36 36.74 -0.68 -18.08
N LYS A 37 37.50 -0.58 -16.99
CA LYS A 37 37.03 -0.46 -15.60
C LYS A 37 36.04 0.72 -15.47
N LYS A 38 34.76 0.43 -15.26
CA LYS A 38 33.80 1.37 -14.65
C LYS A 38 33.30 0.75 -13.35
N SER A 39 33.47 1.50 -12.27
CA SER A 39 33.01 1.17 -10.93
C SER A 39 31.53 0.82 -10.95
N LYS A 40 31.21 -0.47 -10.71
CA LYS A 40 29.84 -0.91 -10.42
C LYS A 40 29.37 -0.18 -9.17
N LYS A 41 28.57 0.88 -9.33
CA LYS A 41 27.72 1.41 -8.27
C LYS A 41 26.94 0.21 -7.73
N LYS A 42 27.20 -0.18 -6.47
CA LYS A 42 26.30 -1.08 -5.73
C LYS A 42 24.94 -0.37 -5.71
N LYS A 43 24.01 -0.82 -6.55
CA LYS A 43 22.61 -0.45 -6.42
C LYS A 43 22.16 -0.98 -5.05
N ASP A 44 21.73 -0.08 -4.18
CA ASP A 44 21.04 -0.46 -2.96
C ASP A 44 19.85 -1.34 -3.35
N LYS A 45 19.63 -2.43 -2.62
CA LYS A 45 18.49 -3.32 -2.82
C LYS A 45 17.22 -2.54 -2.47
N GLU A 46 16.68 -1.77 -3.42
CA GLU A 46 15.28 -1.38 -3.34
C GLU A 46 14.40 -2.64 -3.46
N TYR A 47 13.30 -2.60 -2.70
CA TYR A 47 12.68 -3.76 -2.11
C TYR A 47 11.74 -4.44 -3.10
N ASN A 48 12.14 -5.62 -3.56
CA ASN A 48 11.30 -6.48 -4.41
C ASN A 48 10.10 -7.00 -3.58
N ILE A 49 8.95 -6.31 -3.66
CA ILE A 49 7.66 -6.69 -3.04
C ILE A 49 7.26 -8.14 -3.37
N SER A 50 7.78 -8.66 -4.49
CA SER A 50 7.52 -10.00 -4.99
C SER A 50 8.00 -11.13 -4.06
N ARG A 51 9.09 -10.97 -3.30
CA ARG A 51 9.71 -12.07 -2.53
C ARG A 51 10.41 -11.59 -1.25
N GLY A 52 10.02 -12.14 -0.10
CA GLY A 52 10.65 -11.89 1.21
C GLY A 52 9.86 -10.98 2.17
N ILE A 53 8.75 -10.40 1.71
CA ILE A 53 7.86 -9.57 2.53
C ILE A 53 6.58 -10.35 2.82
N ASP A 54 6.30 -10.54 4.12
CA ASP A 54 5.12 -11.25 4.62
C ASP A 54 4.04 -10.26 5.09
N PHE A 55 2.89 -10.27 4.44
CA PHE A 55 1.71 -9.51 4.85
C PHE A 55 0.76 -10.44 5.60
N ARG A 56 0.46 -10.09 6.84
CA ARG A 56 -0.47 -10.85 7.69
C ARG A 56 -1.89 -10.33 7.47
N ASN A 57 -2.85 -11.25 7.44
CA ASN A 57 -4.29 -10.96 7.41
C ASN A 57 -4.73 -10.05 6.24
N VAL A 58 -4.19 -10.27 5.03
CA VAL A 58 -4.67 -9.56 3.83
C VAL A 58 -6.01 -10.16 3.39
N ASN A 59 -7.10 -9.40 3.55
CA ASN A 59 -8.43 -9.81 3.09
C ASN A 59 -8.62 -9.65 1.58
N ASN A 60 -8.10 -8.55 1.01
CA ASN A 60 -8.31 -8.20 -0.38
C ASN A 60 -7.01 -7.79 -1.04
N VAL A 61 -6.78 -8.27 -2.26
CA VAL A 61 -5.69 -7.83 -3.14
C VAL A 61 -6.32 -7.18 -4.37
N ILE A 62 -5.91 -5.96 -4.69
CA ILE A 62 -6.37 -5.23 -5.87
C ILE A 62 -5.17 -5.04 -6.81
N ASN A 63 -5.22 -5.65 -7.99
CA ASN A 63 -4.29 -5.39 -9.07
C ASN A 63 -4.80 -4.19 -9.87
N PHE A 64 -4.11 -3.06 -9.77
CA PHE A 64 -4.40 -1.89 -10.58
C PHE A 64 -3.98 -2.11 -12.05
N ASP A 65 -2.74 -2.56 -12.25
CA ASP A 65 -2.24 -3.05 -13.54
C ASP A 65 -2.17 -4.58 -13.53
N PHE A 66 -2.58 -5.23 -14.62
CA PHE A 66 -2.59 -6.69 -14.67
C PHE A 66 -1.16 -7.26 -14.71
N PRO A 67 -0.83 -8.30 -13.93
CA PRO A 67 0.53 -8.86 -13.93
C PRO A 67 0.93 -9.42 -15.31
N LEU A 68 2.15 -9.10 -15.75
CA LEU A 68 2.69 -9.54 -17.06
C LEU A 68 2.95 -11.05 -17.18
N SER A 69 2.91 -11.79 -16.07
CA SER A 69 3.14 -13.24 -16.07
C SER A 69 2.29 -13.95 -15.03
N THR A 70 1.96 -15.21 -15.31
CA THR A 70 1.22 -16.10 -14.40
C THR A 70 1.90 -16.23 -13.05
N LYS A 71 3.23 -16.33 -13.05
CA LYS A 71 4.04 -16.40 -11.83
C LYS A 71 3.90 -15.12 -10.98
N SER A 72 3.95 -13.94 -11.60
CA SER A 72 3.72 -12.67 -10.91
C SER A 72 2.31 -12.60 -10.33
N TYR A 73 1.30 -13.02 -11.11
CA TYR A 73 -0.09 -13.06 -10.65
C TYR A 73 -0.25 -13.94 -9.41
N ILE A 74 0.27 -15.17 -9.43
CA ILE A 74 0.24 -16.09 -8.28
C ILE A 74 0.94 -15.49 -7.06
N HIS A 75 2.09 -14.83 -7.25
CA HIS A 75 2.78 -14.20 -6.11
C HIS A 75 2.02 -13.01 -5.51
N ARG A 76 1.30 -12.21 -6.33
CA ARG A 76 0.47 -11.08 -5.86
C ARG A 76 -0.78 -11.58 -5.13
N VAL A 77 -1.52 -12.50 -5.74
CA VAL A 77 -2.74 -13.06 -5.12
C VAL A 77 -2.41 -13.98 -3.94
N GLY A 78 -1.25 -14.64 -3.93
CA GLY A 78 -0.75 -15.42 -2.79
C GLY A 78 -0.42 -14.59 -1.53
N ARG A 79 -0.63 -13.27 -1.56
CA ARG A 79 -0.62 -12.42 -0.35
C ARG A 79 -1.91 -12.56 0.45
N THR A 80 -3.02 -12.95 -0.17
CA THR A 80 -4.31 -13.18 0.50
C THR A 80 -4.58 -14.68 0.73
N ALA A 81 -5.69 -14.99 1.39
CA ALA A 81 -6.19 -16.35 1.61
C ALA A 81 -5.18 -17.34 2.22
N ARG A 82 -4.43 -16.91 3.25
CA ARG A 82 -3.47 -17.77 3.96
C ARG A 82 -4.12 -18.50 5.13
N GLY A 83 -3.79 -19.79 5.29
CA GLY A 83 -4.32 -20.62 6.36
C GLY A 83 -5.82 -20.92 6.17
N LYS A 84 -6.64 -20.58 7.17
CA LYS A 84 -8.11 -20.77 7.15
C LYS A 84 -8.88 -19.52 6.69
N ASN A 85 -8.19 -18.45 6.33
CA ASN A 85 -8.84 -17.19 5.98
C ASN A 85 -9.24 -17.17 4.51
N HIS A 86 -10.43 -16.65 4.22
CA HIS A 86 -10.85 -16.34 2.86
C HIS A 86 -10.26 -15.01 2.40
N GLY A 87 -10.00 -14.91 1.10
CA GLY A 87 -9.42 -13.74 0.48
C GLY A 87 -10.04 -13.48 -0.89
N THR A 88 -10.16 -12.20 -1.26
CA THR A 88 -10.64 -11.80 -2.59
C THR A 88 -9.52 -11.13 -3.36
N ALA A 89 -9.38 -11.49 -4.63
CA ALA A 89 -8.50 -10.78 -5.56
C ALA A 89 -9.34 -10.11 -6.64
N LEU A 90 -9.15 -8.81 -6.82
CA LEU A 90 -9.75 -8.02 -7.89
C LEU A 90 -8.64 -7.55 -8.81
N SER A 91 -8.83 -7.68 -10.12
CA SER A 91 -7.92 -7.13 -11.12
C SER A 91 -8.67 -6.19 -12.03
N LEU A 92 -8.14 -4.98 -12.19
CA LEU A 92 -8.55 -4.08 -13.26
C LEU A 92 -7.79 -4.50 -14.52
N ILE A 93 -8.48 -4.49 -15.66
CA ILE A 93 -7.95 -5.00 -16.92
C ILE A 93 -8.31 -4.00 -18.02
N ASP A 94 -7.29 -3.46 -18.67
CA ASP A 94 -7.46 -2.63 -19.85
C ASP A 94 -7.62 -3.48 -21.12
N GLN A 95 -8.12 -2.89 -22.20
CA GLN A 95 -8.29 -3.57 -23.49
C GLN A 95 -6.96 -4.14 -24.01
N ASN A 96 -5.86 -3.44 -23.77
CA ASN A 96 -4.51 -3.84 -24.18
C ASN A 96 -3.98 -5.06 -23.41
N GLU A 97 -4.51 -5.32 -22.21
CA GLU A 97 -4.07 -6.41 -21.33
C GLU A 97 -4.85 -7.72 -21.54
N LYS A 98 -5.87 -7.72 -22.40
CA LYS A 98 -6.72 -8.90 -22.66
C LYS A 98 -5.94 -10.13 -23.13
N ASN A 99 -4.87 -9.94 -23.88
CA ASN A 99 -4.03 -11.04 -24.35
C ASN A 99 -3.26 -11.68 -23.19
N ILE A 100 -2.73 -10.86 -22.28
CA ILE A 100 -2.02 -11.31 -21.09
C ILE A 100 -2.99 -12.03 -20.15
N LEU A 101 -4.21 -11.51 -19.98
CA LEU A 101 -5.27 -12.19 -19.21
C LEU A 101 -5.52 -13.60 -19.73
N LYS A 102 -5.71 -13.77 -21.05
CA LYS A 102 -5.97 -15.08 -21.65
C LYS A 102 -4.83 -16.06 -21.40
N MET A 103 -3.59 -15.61 -21.62
CA MET A 103 -2.40 -16.43 -21.35
C MET A 103 -2.35 -16.87 -19.88
N VAL A 104 -2.56 -15.94 -18.94
CA VAL A 104 -2.57 -16.26 -17.50
C VAL A 104 -3.73 -17.20 -17.15
N GLU A 105 -4.91 -17.01 -17.76
CA GLU A 105 -6.07 -17.88 -17.54
C GLU A 105 -5.83 -19.30 -18.06
N GLU A 106 -5.22 -19.46 -19.23
CA GLU A 106 -4.87 -20.74 -19.82
C GLU A 106 -3.84 -21.49 -18.97
N ASP A 107 -2.73 -20.82 -18.60
CA ASP A 107 -1.70 -21.38 -17.74
C ASP A 107 -2.25 -21.85 -16.38
N LEU A 108 -3.15 -21.05 -15.79
CA LEU A 108 -3.80 -21.40 -14.53
C LEU A 108 -4.75 -22.58 -14.71
N LYS A 109 -5.58 -22.59 -15.77
CA LYS A 109 -6.47 -23.72 -16.07
C LYS A 109 -5.69 -25.01 -16.22
N GLU A 110 -4.58 -24.98 -16.95
CA GLU A 110 -3.70 -26.13 -17.09
C GLU A 110 -3.16 -26.58 -15.72
N SER A 111 -2.63 -25.65 -14.93
CA SER A 111 -2.12 -25.92 -13.58
C SER A 111 -3.16 -26.52 -12.63
N PHE A 112 -4.44 -26.12 -12.74
CA PHE A 112 -5.54 -26.63 -11.91
C PHE A 112 -6.10 -27.96 -12.41
N LYS A 113 -6.12 -28.22 -13.73
CA LYS A 113 -6.53 -29.52 -14.31
C LYS A 113 -5.66 -30.66 -13.79
N TYR A 114 -4.37 -30.45 -13.62
CA TYR A 114 -3.46 -31.47 -13.07
C TYR A 114 -3.74 -31.84 -11.61
N LYS A 115 -4.37 -30.95 -10.82
CA LYS A 115 -4.67 -31.18 -9.39
C LYS A 115 -6.04 -31.79 -9.12
N THR A 116 -6.96 -31.69 -10.08
CA THR A 116 -8.39 -32.02 -9.90
C THR A 116 -8.80 -33.01 -10.98
N LYS A 117 -8.28 -34.25 -10.92
CA LYS A 117 -8.62 -35.31 -11.87
C LYS A 117 -10.07 -35.81 -11.76
N ASP A 118 -10.79 -35.41 -10.71
CA ASP A 118 -12.06 -36.05 -10.32
C ASP A 118 -13.33 -35.20 -10.55
N SER A 119 -13.22 -33.97 -11.07
CA SER A 119 -14.39 -33.11 -11.32
C SER A 119 -14.36 -32.49 -12.73
N ASN A 120 -15.23 -32.97 -13.61
CA ASN A 120 -15.44 -32.48 -14.99
C ASN A 120 -16.07 -31.06 -15.07
N GLU A 121 -16.05 -30.29 -13.99
CA GLU A 121 -16.63 -28.95 -13.95
C GLU A 121 -15.67 -27.92 -14.53
N ALA A 122 -16.17 -27.10 -15.47
CA ALA A 122 -15.43 -25.99 -16.02
C ALA A 122 -15.11 -24.97 -14.93
N VAL A 123 -13.84 -24.93 -14.49
CA VAL A 123 -13.37 -23.96 -13.49
C VAL A 123 -13.32 -22.57 -14.14
N VAL A 124 -14.32 -21.75 -13.85
CA VAL A 124 -14.30 -20.31 -14.17
C VAL A 124 -13.40 -19.60 -13.16
N LEU A 125 -12.15 -19.33 -13.58
CA LEU A 125 -11.15 -18.69 -12.72
C LEU A 125 -11.40 -17.18 -12.53
N PHE A 126 -11.72 -16.48 -13.61
CA PHE A 126 -12.00 -15.05 -13.58
C PHE A 126 -13.49 -14.80 -13.78
N LYS A 127 -14.13 -14.23 -12.76
CA LYS A 127 -15.55 -13.84 -12.82
C LYS A 127 -15.63 -12.33 -13.09
N PRO A 128 -16.37 -11.88 -14.12
CA PRO A 128 -16.59 -10.46 -14.35
C PRO A 128 -17.22 -9.81 -13.12
N PHE A 129 -16.58 -8.75 -12.61
CA PHE A 129 -17.13 -7.99 -11.50
C PHE A 129 -18.15 -6.97 -12.03
N LYS A 130 -19.41 -7.10 -11.59
CA LYS A 130 -20.45 -6.13 -11.95
C LYS A 130 -20.33 -4.90 -11.05
N PHE A 131 -19.75 -3.84 -11.60
CA PHE A 131 -19.56 -2.58 -10.91
C PHE A 131 -20.78 -1.67 -11.09
N LYS A 132 -21.34 -1.16 -9.99
CA LYS A 132 -22.43 -0.17 -10.04
C LYS A 132 -21.84 1.23 -10.11
N MET A 133 -21.60 1.72 -11.33
CA MET A 133 -20.94 3.00 -11.53
C MET A 133 -21.76 4.18 -10.99
N ASP A 134 -23.09 4.09 -11.05
CA ASP A 134 -24.03 5.10 -10.57
C ASP A 134 -23.85 5.39 -9.07
N GLU A 135 -23.52 4.36 -8.27
CA GLU A 135 -23.27 4.53 -6.84
C GLU A 135 -21.98 5.34 -6.58
N ILE A 136 -21.03 5.37 -7.51
CA ILE A 136 -19.71 5.97 -7.30
C ILE A 136 -19.60 7.37 -7.90
N GLU A 137 -20.58 7.77 -8.71
CA GLU A 137 -20.60 9.09 -9.33
C GLU A 137 -20.54 10.23 -8.31
N GLY A 138 -21.16 10.06 -7.13
CA GLY A 138 -21.09 11.04 -6.03
C GLY A 138 -19.66 11.33 -5.54
N PHE A 139 -18.73 10.38 -5.71
CA PHE A 139 -17.32 10.57 -5.34
C PHE A 139 -16.48 11.18 -6.46
N ARG A 140 -17.02 11.29 -7.68
CA ARG A 140 -16.25 11.67 -8.87
C ARG A 140 -15.66 13.07 -8.76
N TYR A 141 -16.42 14.02 -8.22
CA TYR A 141 -15.94 15.38 -7.98
C TYR A 141 -14.77 15.39 -6.98
N ARG A 142 -14.90 14.67 -5.86
CA ARG A 142 -13.84 14.55 -4.84
C ARG A 142 -12.56 13.93 -5.40
N ALA A 143 -12.70 12.88 -6.21
CA ALA A 143 -11.56 12.24 -6.85
C ALA A 143 -10.83 13.20 -7.80
N ARG A 144 -11.59 14.02 -8.55
CA ARG A 144 -11.01 15.04 -9.43
C ARG A 144 -10.32 16.16 -8.66
N ASP A 145 -10.92 16.64 -7.58
CA ASP A 145 -10.32 17.68 -6.74
C ASP A 145 -9.00 17.22 -6.13
N VAL A 146 -9.00 16.00 -5.57
CA VAL A 146 -7.77 15.38 -5.06
C VAL A 146 -6.74 15.24 -6.18
N LEU A 147 -7.14 14.75 -7.36
CA LEU A 147 -6.22 14.60 -8.48
C LEU A 147 -5.64 15.94 -8.95
N GLY A 148 -6.45 17.00 -8.97
CA GLY A 148 -6.00 18.36 -9.30
C GLY A 148 -5.04 18.94 -8.26
N SER A 149 -5.18 18.56 -6.99
CA SER A 149 -4.25 18.97 -5.92
C SER A 149 -2.87 18.31 -6.02
N ILE A 150 -2.77 17.14 -6.68
CA ILE A 150 -1.52 16.39 -6.82
C ILE A 150 -0.74 16.95 -8.01
N THR A 151 0.15 17.91 -7.73
CA THR A 151 1.07 18.48 -8.72
C THR A 151 2.46 17.84 -8.63
N SER A 152 3.28 17.97 -9.68
CA SER A 152 4.68 17.51 -9.67
C SER A 152 5.51 18.16 -8.56
N ILE A 153 5.19 19.42 -8.21
CA ILE A 153 5.79 20.15 -7.09
C ILE A 153 5.41 19.48 -5.76
N ALA A 154 4.12 19.22 -5.54
CA ALA A 154 3.63 18.54 -4.34
C ALA A 154 4.27 17.15 -4.15
N ILE A 155 4.43 16.39 -5.24
CA ILE A 155 5.10 15.08 -5.23
C ILE A 155 6.57 15.23 -4.81
N LYS A 156 7.29 16.19 -5.40
CA LYS A 156 8.70 16.44 -5.07
C LYS A 156 8.88 16.84 -3.61
N GLU A 157 8.02 17.72 -3.11
CA GLU A 157 8.02 18.17 -1.71
C GLU A 157 7.73 17.02 -0.75
N ALA A 158 6.71 16.20 -1.04
CA ALA A 158 6.39 15.01 -0.27
C ALA A 158 7.56 14.02 -0.23
N ARG A 159 8.24 13.80 -1.37
CA ARG A 159 9.40 12.92 -1.46
C ARG A 159 10.60 13.45 -0.65
N ILE A 160 10.86 14.76 -0.69
CA ILE A 160 11.92 15.37 0.14
C ILE A 160 11.61 15.17 1.62
N LYS A 161 10.35 15.36 2.03
CA LYS A 161 9.92 15.15 3.42
C LYS A 161 10.06 13.69 3.85
N GLU A 162 9.72 12.75 2.98
CA GLU A 162 9.92 11.31 3.21
C GLU A 162 11.41 10.99 3.44
N ILE A 163 12.28 11.40 2.51
CA ILE A 163 13.74 11.19 2.61
C ILE A 163 14.30 11.82 3.89
N LYS A 164 13.88 13.04 4.25
CA LYS A 164 14.30 13.70 5.50
C LYS A 164 13.95 12.87 6.74
N ASN A 165 12.75 12.31 6.78
CA ASN A 165 12.33 11.43 7.88
C ASN A 165 13.13 10.11 7.88
N GLU A 166 13.40 9.53 6.72
CA GLU A 166 14.22 8.33 6.60
C GLU A 166 15.66 8.56 7.06
N LEU A 167 16.26 9.70 6.69
CA LEU A 167 17.60 10.09 7.15
C LEU A 167 17.66 10.21 8.68
N LEU A 168 16.67 10.85 9.29
CA LEU A 168 16.60 11.01 10.75
C LEU A 168 16.39 9.68 11.49
N ASN A 169 15.69 8.72 10.88
CA ASN A 169 15.38 7.41 11.47
C ASN A 169 16.41 6.34 11.10
N SER A 170 17.41 6.66 10.28
CA SER A 170 18.43 5.73 9.82
C SER A 170 19.40 5.37 10.94
N GLU A 171 19.50 4.07 11.26
CA GLU A 171 20.46 3.56 12.25
C GLU A 171 21.91 3.86 11.87
N LYS A 172 22.23 3.81 10.56
CA LYS A 172 23.58 4.09 10.04
C LYS A 172 24.01 5.53 10.24
N LEU A 173 23.06 6.47 10.15
CA LEU A 173 23.35 7.90 10.30
C LEU A 173 23.23 8.37 11.74
N LYS A 174 22.68 7.54 12.63
CA LYS A 174 22.49 7.88 14.03
C LYS A 174 23.82 8.19 14.72
N SER A 175 24.85 7.35 14.54
CA SER A 175 26.20 7.60 15.09
C SER A 175 26.81 8.87 14.51
N TYR A 176 26.66 9.09 13.21
CA TYR A 176 27.15 10.30 12.54
C TYR A 176 26.50 11.58 13.09
N PHE A 177 25.20 11.54 13.39
CA PHE A 177 24.48 12.66 14.00
C PHE A 177 24.77 12.84 15.50
N GLU A 178 25.16 11.78 16.21
CA GLU A 178 25.68 11.86 17.58
C GLU A 178 27.03 12.58 17.61
N GLU A 179 27.89 12.33 16.62
CA GLU A 179 29.17 13.02 16.44
C GLU A 179 29.00 14.46 15.92
N ASN A 180 27.97 14.73 15.10
CA ASN A 180 27.71 16.02 14.47
C ASN A 180 26.33 16.59 14.82
N PRO A 181 26.12 17.08 16.06
CA PRO A 181 24.81 17.54 16.52
C PRO A 181 24.28 18.76 15.74
N ARG A 182 25.18 19.57 15.17
CA ARG A 182 24.80 20.72 14.32
C ARG A 182 24.10 20.27 13.03
N GLU A 183 24.55 19.20 12.39
CA GLU A 183 23.94 18.71 11.15
C GLU A 183 22.55 18.12 11.40
N ALA A 184 22.39 17.40 12.52
CA ALA A 184 21.10 16.91 12.95
C ALA A 184 20.10 18.06 13.22
N GLN A 185 20.58 19.16 13.80
CA GLN A 185 19.78 20.36 14.03
C GLN A 185 19.41 21.06 12.72
N ILE A 186 20.35 21.23 11.79
CA ILE A 186 20.08 21.80 10.46
C ILE A 186 19.00 20.98 9.77
N LEU A 187 19.15 19.65 9.73
CA LEU A 187 18.18 18.78 9.09
C LEU A 187 16.80 18.89 9.76
N ARG A 188 16.70 18.97 11.09
CA ARG A 188 15.42 19.15 11.81
C ARG A 188 14.77 20.51 11.52
N HIS A 189 15.56 21.57 11.51
CA HIS A 189 15.09 22.95 11.36
C HIS A 189 14.96 23.40 9.91
N ASP A 190 15.39 22.59 8.95
CA ASP A 190 15.21 22.88 7.54
C ASP A 190 13.72 23.12 7.24
N LYS A 191 13.42 24.28 6.65
CA LYS A 191 12.06 24.78 6.50
C LYS A 191 11.28 23.78 5.66
N GLU A 192 10.23 23.21 6.24
CA GLU A 192 9.33 22.36 5.46
C GLU A 192 8.75 23.19 4.31
N LEU A 193 8.98 22.74 3.07
CA LEU A 193 8.25 23.23 1.93
C LEU A 193 6.75 22.99 2.17
N ASN A 194 5.90 23.91 1.73
CA ASN A 194 4.48 23.89 2.03
C ASN A 194 3.84 22.62 1.47
N VAL A 195 3.74 21.57 2.28
CA VAL A 195 2.96 20.38 1.93
C VAL A 195 1.58 20.87 1.53
N THR A 196 1.17 20.56 0.31
CA THR A 196 -0.14 20.94 -0.23
C THR A 196 -1.18 20.55 0.82
N LYS A 197 -1.82 21.56 1.43
CA LYS A 197 -2.83 21.32 2.45
C LYS A 197 -3.98 20.65 1.72
N LEU A 198 -4.13 19.33 1.90
CA LEU A 198 -5.34 18.63 1.49
C LEU A 198 -6.51 19.34 2.14
N ASP A 199 -7.49 19.73 1.34
CA ASP A 199 -8.62 20.48 1.86
C ASP A 199 -9.34 19.66 2.92
N GLU A 200 -9.64 20.29 4.06
CA GLU A 200 -10.22 19.60 5.22
C GLU A 200 -11.57 18.96 4.90
N HIS A 201 -12.33 19.56 3.97
CA HIS A 201 -13.63 19.07 3.51
C HIS A 201 -13.53 17.76 2.69
N LEU A 202 -12.36 17.44 2.12
CA LEU A 202 -12.13 16.17 1.42
C LEU A 202 -12.01 14.99 2.42
N ARG A 203 -11.65 15.27 3.67
CA ARG A 203 -11.50 14.25 4.73
C ARG A 203 -12.84 13.71 5.23
N ASN A 204 -13.88 14.54 5.22
CA ASN A 204 -15.23 14.14 5.65
C ASN A 204 -16.11 13.86 4.43
N VAL A 205 -16.74 12.69 4.38
CA VAL A 205 -17.69 12.31 3.34
C VAL A 205 -19.10 12.44 3.92
N PRO A 206 -19.90 13.42 3.48
CA PRO A 206 -21.29 13.57 3.90
C PRO A 206 -22.14 12.35 3.56
N ASP A 207 -23.10 12.04 4.42
CA ASP A 207 -23.97 10.87 4.32
C ASP A 207 -24.74 10.77 2.99
N TYR A 208 -25.04 11.91 2.36
CA TYR A 208 -25.76 11.96 1.08
C TYR A 208 -24.92 11.52 -0.13
N ILE A 209 -23.58 11.55 -0.03
CA ILE A 209 -22.68 11.04 -1.07
C ILE A 209 -22.52 9.52 -0.94
N ILE A 210 -22.79 8.96 0.24
CA ILE A 210 -22.58 7.55 0.54
C ILE A 210 -23.72 6.70 -0.06
N PRO A 211 -23.41 5.73 -0.93
CA PRO A 211 -24.38 4.81 -1.50
C PRO A 211 -25.17 4.04 -0.46
N ALA A 212 -26.42 3.67 -0.79
CA ALA A 212 -27.25 2.78 0.03
C ALA A 212 -26.53 1.48 0.43
N SER A 213 -25.73 0.92 -0.47
CA SER A 213 -24.93 -0.29 -0.28
C SER A 213 -23.81 -0.13 0.76
N LEU A 214 -23.34 1.10 0.98
CA LEU A 214 -22.24 1.42 1.90
C LEU A 214 -22.71 2.08 3.20
N ARG A 215 -23.96 2.57 3.24
CA ARG A 215 -24.59 3.13 4.44
C ARG A 215 -24.71 2.04 5.51
N GLY A 216 -24.13 2.28 6.70
CA GLY A 216 -24.13 1.33 7.82
C GLY A 216 -22.90 0.43 7.92
N ILE A 217 -22.06 0.39 6.88
CA ILE A 217 -20.67 -0.02 7.07
C ILE A 217 -20.04 1.12 7.89
N GLN A 218 -19.88 0.91 9.19
CA GLN A 218 -18.99 1.78 9.96
C GLN A 218 -17.61 1.62 9.34
N LEU A 219 -17.28 2.48 8.37
CA LEU A 219 -15.91 2.82 8.05
C LEU A 219 -15.35 3.28 9.39
N LYS A 220 -14.67 2.36 10.10
CA LYS A 220 -14.08 2.65 11.40
C LYS A 220 -13.39 3.98 11.22
N ASN A 221 -13.85 4.99 11.97
CA ASN A 221 -13.33 6.33 11.85
C ASN A 221 -11.81 6.24 11.72
N LEU A 222 -11.26 6.71 10.60
CA LEU A 222 -9.81 6.80 10.35
C LEU A 222 -9.09 7.69 11.41
N ASN A 223 -9.83 8.13 12.41
CA ASN A 223 -9.52 9.10 13.45
C ASN A 223 -9.82 8.57 14.86
N THR A 224 -9.19 7.47 15.32
CA THR A 224 -9.17 7.20 16.79
C THR A 224 -7.88 6.68 17.39
N ASN A 225 -6.73 6.66 16.68
CA ASN A 225 -5.47 6.20 17.29
C ASN A 225 -4.32 7.23 17.33
N LYS A 226 -4.51 8.48 16.86
CA LYS A 226 -3.46 9.52 17.01
C LYS A 226 -3.48 10.28 18.35
N ASN A 227 -4.48 10.10 19.22
CA ASN A 227 -4.63 10.92 20.44
C ASN A 227 -4.93 10.16 21.74
N LYS A 228 -4.56 8.88 21.90
CA LYS A 228 -4.71 8.19 23.20
C LYS A 228 -3.56 8.38 24.19
N ASN A 229 -2.47 9.08 23.82
CA ASN A 229 -1.30 9.26 24.69
C ASN A 229 -1.06 10.67 25.26
N LYS A 230 -2.05 11.58 25.26
CA LYS A 230 -1.86 12.92 25.87
C LYS A 230 -2.72 13.28 27.08
N ASN A 231 -3.58 12.39 27.59
CA ASN A 231 -4.35 12.67 28.82
C ASN A 231 -4.35 11.50 29.81
N LYS A 232 -3.16 11.09 30.29
CA LYS A 232 -3.06 10.58 31.67
C LYS A 232 -2.90 11.78 32.59
N LYS A 233 -4.00 12.49 32.87
CA LYS A 233 -4.07 13.30 34.10
C LYS A 233 -3.84 12.32 35.25
N ARG A 234 -2.74 12.51 35.99
CA ARG A 234 -2.52 11.85 37.29
C ARG A 234 -3.73 12.18 38.16
N LEU A 235 -4.62 11.22 38.37
CA LEU A 235 -5.60 11.31 39.45
C LEU A 235 -4.80 11.33 40.75
N THR A 236 -4.97 12.39 41.53
CA THR A 236 -4.43 12.48 42.89
C THR A 236 -5.14 11.44 43.77
N ASN A 237 -4.46 10.98 44.83
CA ASN A 237 -4.88 9.89 45.72
C ASN A 237 -6.24 10.10 46.44
N SER A 238 -6.96 11.18 46.17
CA SER A 238 -8.22 11.53 46.84
C SER A 238 -9.49 10.94 46.19
N GLN A 239 -9.41 10.42 44.95
CA GLN A 239 -10.60 9.93 44.21
C GLN A 239 -10.79 8.40 44.21
N LYS A 240 -10.02 7.64 45.01
CA LYS A 240 -10.27 6.21 45.23
C LYS A 240 -11.13 6.00 46.47
N LYS A 241 -12.45 6.22 46.37
CA LYS A 241 -13.40 5.66 47.34
C LYS A 241 -14.81 5.62 46.74
N TYR A 242 -15.51 4.52 47.01
CA TYR A 242 -16.88 4.16 46.59
C TYR A 242 -16.98 3.68 45.12
N LYS A 243 -17.68 2.60 44.76
CA LYS A 243 -18.71 1.79 45.44
C LYS A 243 -18.87 0.45 44.70
N TYR A 244 -19.40 -0.54 45.41
CA TYR A 244 -19.55 -1.96 45.09
C TYR A 244 -20.62 -2.29 44.02
N LEU A 245 -20.49 -3.51 43.46
CA LEU A 245 -21.49 -4.50 43.02
C LEU A 245 -22.94 -4.03 42.76
N THR A 246 -23.49 -4.43 41.62
CA THR A 246 -24.86 -5.01 41.51
C THR A 246 -24.98 -5.81 40.21
N HIS A 247 -25.71 -6.93 40.31
CA HIS A 247 -26.01 -8.06 39.41
C HIS A 247 -25.49 -8.10 37.96
#